data_AF-A0A7X7X902-F1
#
_entry.id   AF-A0A7X7X902-F1
#
_cell.length_a   1.000
_cell.length_b   1.000
_cell.length_c   1.000
_cell.angle_alpha   90.00
_cell.angle_beta   90.00
_cell.angle_gamma   90.00
#
_symmetry.space_group_name_H-M   'P 1'
#
loop_
_entity.id
_entity.type
_entity.pdbx_description
1 polymer ?
#
loop_
_entity_poly.entity_id
_entity_poly.type
_entity_poly.pdbx_seq_one_letter_code
_entity_poly.pdbx_strand_id
1 'polypeptide(L)'
;MARKRYDPDKAEFDARYQRWLAALESGDEAELVEATAAIPTLNSRVLDRFFAVESDELGRPRQRAMEQRLIVLLSELRPHETARIRELHKARQRRLDRTTRIGRTVELPTKCARCGSKLREVKPTGRPRIYCSPACRKAAYEDRRAHRDGAVKVQVVERRVTEVRERRIDVPHPRIDCIKSVLADDDAMIRVIWTLAVLVQDHSRKEYDPSQPKFERLRQHTKSLYEALEHRMGNDQS
;
A
#
# COMPACT_ATOMS: atom_id res chain seq x y z
N MET A 1 -3.55 -16.87 4.93
CA MET A 1 -4.55 -16.87 3.84
C MET A 1 -4.82 -15.44 3.44
N ALA A 2 -4.36 -15.02 2.26
CA ALA A 2 -4.72 -13.70 1.73
C ALA A 2 -6.23 -13.71 1.48
N ARG A 3 -6.97 -12.84 2.17
CA ARG A 3 -8.39 -12.66 1.87
C ARG A 3 -8.47 -12.19 0.42
N LYS A 4 -9.04 -13.03 -0.45
CA LYS A 4 -9.29 -12.70 -1.86
C LYS A 4 -9.89 -11.31 -1.93
N ARG A 5 -9.34 -10.48 -2.81
CA ARG A 5 -9.91 -9.19 -3.19
C ARG A 5 -11.36 -9.48 -3.60
N TYR A 6 -12.32 -8.82 -2.98
CA TYR A 6 -13.65 -8.78 -3.55
C TYR A 6 -13.56 -7.86 -4.76
N ASP A 7 -13.30 -8.47 -5.91
CA ASP A 7 -13.58 -7.90 -7.21
C ASP A 7 -14.86 -8.63 -7.65
N PRO A 8 -16.06 -8.06 -7.45
CA PRO A 8 -17.20 -8.60 -8.14
C PRO A 8 -16.92 -8.27 -9.61
N ASP A 9 -16.69 -9.28 -10.44
CA ASP A 9 -16.74 -9.04 -11.87
C ASP A 9 -18.08 -8.32 -12.13
N LYS A 10 -18.00 -7.13 -12.74
CA LYS A 10 -19.19 -6.30 -12.97
C LYS A 10 -20.23 -7.10 -13.75
N ALA A 11 -19.77 -8.00 -14.64
CA ALA A 11 -20.62 -8.94 -15.36
C ALA A 11 -21.29 -9.96 -14.43
N GLU A 12 -20.59 -10.47 -13.41
CA GLU A 12 -21.11 -11.42 -12.43
C GLU A 12 -22.13 -10.77 -11.48
N PHE A 13 -21.92 -9.52 -11.07
CA PHE A 13 -22.93 -8.76 -10.33
C PHE A 13 -24.17 -8.51 -11.18
N ASP A 14 -24.00 -8.05 -12.42
CA ASP A 14 -25.12 -7.74 -13.30
C ASP A 14 -25.94 -9.00 -13.62
N ALA A 15 -25.30 -10.15 -13.83
CA ALA A 15 -25.99 -11.43 -14.01
C ALA A 15 -26.81 -11.85 -12.78
N ARG A 16 -26.24 -11.75 -11.58
CA ARG A 16 -26.95 -12.08 -10.32
C ARG A 16 -28.11 -11.12 -10.06
N TYR A 17 -27.91 -9.84 -10.28
CA TYR A 17 -28.95 -8.81 -10.12
C TYR A 17 -30.11 -9.02 -11.10
N GLN A 18 -29.82 -9.32 -12.37
CA GLN A 18 -30.86 -9.60 -13.37
C GLN A 18 -31.64 -10.89 -13.04
N ARG A 19 -30.96 -11.95 -12.59
CA ARG A 19 -31.64 -13.18 -12.14
C ARG A 19 -32.56 -12.93 -10.94
N TRP A 20 -32.11 -12.11 -9.98
CA TRP A 20 -32.93 -11.73 -8.83
C TRP A 20 -34.14 -10.88 -9.21
N LEU A 21 -33.98 -9.92 -10.14
CA LEU A 21 -35.12 -9.15 -10.66
C LEU A 21 -36.12 -10.04 -11.40
N ALA A 22 -35.65 -10.96 -12.25
CA ALA A 22 -36.52 -11.88 -12.98
C ALA A 22 -37.32 -12.79 -12.02
N ALA A 23 -36.67 -13.31 -10.97
CA ALA A 23 -37.34 -14.09 -9.94
C ALA A 23 -38.41 -13.27 -9.19
N LEU A 24 -38.09 -12.01 -8.86
CA LEU A 24 -39.03 -11.08 -8.23
C LEU A 24 -40.25 -10.78 -9.11
N GLU A 25 -40.05 -10.61 -10.42
CA GLU A 25 -41.12 -10.36 -11.39
C GLU A 25 -41.97 -11.62 -11.67
N SER A 26 -41.35 -12.81 -11.64
CA SER A 26 -42.03 -14.08 -11.87
C SER A 26 -42.97 -14.50 -10.73
N GLY A 27 -42.67 -14.08 -9.50
CA GLY A 27 -43.39 -14.50 -8.30
C GLY A 27 -43.09 -15.93 -7.84
N ASP A 28 -42.10 -16.62 -8.41
CA ASP A 28 -41.64 -17.93 -7.94
C ASP A 28 -40.85 -17.79 -6.63
N GLU A 29 -41.43 -18.26 -5.52
CA GLU A 29 -40.80 -18.19 -4.20
C GLU A 29 -39.50 -19.01 -4.13
N ALA A 30 -39.42 -20.15 -4.82
CA ALA A 30 -38.22 -20.99 -4.80
C ALA A 30 -37.06 -20.32 -5.54
N GLU A 31 -37.33 -19.76 -6.72
CA GLU A 31 -36.34 -19.03 -7.51
C GLU A 31 -35.91 -17.73 -6.80
N LEU A 32 -36.84 -17.04 -6.14
CA LEU A 32 -36.54 -15.82 -5.39
C LEU A 32 -35.63 -16.08 -4.19
N VAL A 33 -35.84 -17.20 -3.47
CA VAL A 33 -34.97 -17.60 -2.35
C VAL A 33 -33.55 -17.90 -2.85
N GLU A 34 -33.43 -18.67 -3.93
CA GLU A 34 -32.12 -19.00 -4.53
C GLU A 34 -31.40 -17.74 -5.04
N ALA A 35 -32.09 -16.87 -5.77
CA ALA A 35 -31.53 -15.65 -6.31
C ALA A 35 -31.15 -14.64 -5.22
N THR A 36 -31.92 -14.58 -4.12
CA THR A 36 -31.59 -13.74 -2.95
C THR A 36 -30.35 -14.29 -2.23
N ALA A 37 -30.22 -15.61 -2.09
CA ALA A 37 -29.02 -16.23 -1.51
C ALA A 37 -27.75 -15.97 -2.34
N ALA A 38 -27.89 -15.76 -3.66
CA ALA A 38 -26.78 -15.42 -4.54
C ALA A 38 -26.25 -13.98 -4.35
N ILE A 39 -26.97 -13.10 -3.65
CA ILE A 39 -26.57 -11.73 -3.32
C ILE A 39 -26.52 -11.59 -1.80
N PRO A 40 -25.41 -12.00 -1.14
CA PRO A 40 -25.35 -12.16 0.30
C PRO A 40 -25.59 -10.86 1.10
N THR A 41 -25.48 -9.69 0.47
CA THR A 41 -25.72 -8.40 1.13
C THR A 41 -27.17 -7.92 1.06
N LEU A 42 -28.07 -8.64 0.36
CA LEU A 42 -29.51 -8.39 0.39
C LEU A 42 -30.09 -8.79 1.75
N ASN A 43 -30.19 -7.83 2.66
CA ASN A 43 -30.92 -7.95 3.93
C ASN A 43 -32.19 -7.10 3.91
N SER A 44 -33.05 -7.27 4.92
CA SER A 44 -34.32 -6.55 5.04
C SER A 44 -34.17 -5.04 4.85
N ARG A 45 -33.16 -4.42 5.46
CA ARG A 45 -32.89 -2.98 5.33
C ARG A 45 -32.55 -2.54 3.90
N VAL A 46 -31.87 -3.40 3.13
CA VAL A 46 -31.55 -3.11 1.71
C VAL A 46 -32.80 -3.25 0.87
N LEU A 47 -33.62 -4.28 1.13
CA LEU A 47 -34.91 -4.49 0.47
C LEU A 47 -35.89 -3.34 0.77
N ASP A 48 -36.01 -2.90 2.02
CA ASP A 48 -36.85 -1.77 2.40
C ASP A 48 -36.49 -0.51 1.60
N ARG A 49 -35.19 -0.25 1.44
CA ARG A 49 -34.69 0.88 0.63
C ARG A 49 -34.96 0.69 -0.86
N PHE A 50 -34.83 -0.52 -1.36
CA PHE A 50 -35.09 -0.86 -2.75
C PHE A 50 -36.57 -0.65 -3.12
N PHE A 51 -37.49 -1.05 -2.24
CA PHE A 51 -38.93 -0.88 -2.44
C PHE A 51 -39.41 0.54 -2.14
N ALA A 52 -38.72 1.28 -1.27
CA ALA A 52 -39.02 2.68 -0.97
C ALA A 52 -38.65 3.68 -2.08
N VAL A 53 -38.02 3.23 -3.17
CA VAL A 53 -37.78 4.10 -4.34
C VAL A 53 -39.12 4.40 -5.00
N GLU A 54 -39.61 5.63 -4.80
CA GLU A 54 -40.89 6.10 -5.32
C GLU A 54 -40.93 6.02 -6.85
N SER A 55 -42.09 5.62 -7.38
CA SER A 55 -42.39 5.78 -8.79
C SER A 55 -42.80 7.23 -9.04
N ASP A 56 -41.86 8.07 -9.47
CA ASP A 56 -42.20 9.45 -9.85
C ASP A 56 -43.33 9.45 -10.90
N GLU A 57 -44.39 10.22 -10.62
CA GLU A 57 -45.59 10.41 -11.45
C GLU A 57 -45.29 10.91 -12.89
N LEU A 58 -44.03 11.23 -13.20
CA LEU A 58 -43.52 11.76 -14.47
C LEU A 58 -42.68 10.75 -15.28
N GLY A 59 -42.97 9.45 -15.18
CA GLY A 59 -42.75 8.51 -16.29
C GLY A 59 -41.30 8.35 -16.77
N ARG A 60 -40.32 8.23 -15.87
CA ARG A 60 -38.95 7.81 -16.22
C ARG A 60 -38.58 6.45 -15.61
N PRO A 61 -39.10 5.33 -16.15
CA PRO A 61 -38.82 3.97 -15.67
C PRO A 61 -37.32 3.65 -15.52
N ARG A 62 -36.47 4.26 -16.36
CA ARG A 62 -35.01 4.04 -16.35
C ARG A 62 -34.31 4.61 -15.10
N GLN A 63 -34.81 5.70 -14.51
CA GLN A 63 -34.16 6.31 -13.33
C GLN A 63 -34.38 5.46 -12.09
N ARG A 64 -35.62 4.99 -11.86
CA ARG A 64 -35.96 4.07 -10.78
C ARG A 64 -35.12 2.78 -10.84
N ALA A 65 -35.07 2.14 -12.00
CA ALA A 65 -34.29 0.91 -12.19
C ALA A 65 -32.79 1.13 -11.91
N MET A 66 -32.26 2.31 -12.25
CA MET A 66 -30.87 2.68 -11.99
C MET A 66 -30.62 2.92 -10.49
N GLU A 67 -31.52 3.59 -9.78
CA GLU A 67 -31.42 3.82 -8.33
C GLU A 67 -31.54 2.52 -7.53
N GLN A 68 -32.51 1.69 -7.89
CA GLN A 68 -32.69 0.35 -7.33
C GLN A 68 -31.44 -0.52 -7.51
N ARG A 69 -30.86 -0.51 -8.73
CA ARG A 69 -29.59 -1.20 -9.00
C ARG A 69 -28.44 -0.63 -8.15
N LEU A 70 -28.39 0.69 -7.99
CA LEU A 70 -27.36 1.35 -7.19
C LEU A 70 -27.45 0.96 -5.71
N ILE A 71 -28.66 0.82 -5.15
CA ILE A 71 -28.87 0.41 -3.76
C ILE A 71 -28.27 -0.98 -3.51
N VAL A 72 -28.57 -1.95 -4.39
CA VAL A 72 -28.05 -3.32 -4.26
C VAL A 72 -26.54 -3.34 -4.48
N LEU A 73 -26.02 -2.65 -5.50
CA LEU A 73 -24.59 -2.55 -5.77
C LEU A 73 -23.80 -1.95 -4.61
N LEU A 74 -24.30 -0.88 -4.00
CA LEU A 74 -23.64 -0.25 -2.86
C LEU A 74 -23.68 -1.12 -1.61
N SER A 75 -24.69 -1.98 -1.46
CA SER A 75 -24.77 -2.94 -0.35
C SER A 75 -23.65 -3.98 -0.42
N GLU A 76 -23.31 -4.41 -1.64
CA GLU A 76 -22.22 -5.33 -1.94
C GLU A 76 -20.85 -4.66 -1.76
N LEU A 77 -20.65 -3.42 -2.25
CA LEU A 77 -19.33 -2.76 -2.22
C LEU A 77 -18.88 -2.27 -0.82
N ARG A 78 -19.79 -1.73 -0.01
CA ARG A 78 -19.45 -1.09 1.28
C ARG A 78 -18.75 -2.00 2.30
N PRO A 79 -19.14 -3.29 2.49
CA PRO A 79 -18.43 -4.21 3.37
C PRO A 79 -16.95 -4.40 2.99
N HIS A 80 -16.64 -4.40 1.69
CA HIS A 80 -15.28 -4.61 1.21
C HIS A 80 -14.42 -3.36 1.33
N GLU A 81 -14.99 -2.19 1.07
CA GLU A 81 -14.32 -0.91 1.34
C GLU A 81 -14.01 -0.74 2.82
N THR A 82 -14.97 -1.01 3.70
CA THR A 82 -14.77 -0.92 5.15
C THR A 82 -13.73 -1.92 5.66
N ALA A 83 -13.72 -3.15 5.14
CA ALA A 83 -12.69 -4.14 5.44
C ALA A 83 -11.29 -3.67 5.00
N ARG A 84 -11.19 -3.06 3.80
CA ARG A 84 -9.95 -2.49 3.27
C ARG A 84 -9.43 -1.34 4.14
N ILE A 85 -10.30 -0.41 4.54
CA ILE A 85 -9.93 0.71 5.42
C ILE A 85 -9.41 0.19 6.76
N ARG A 86 -10.08 -0.81 7.34
CA ARG A 86 -9.63 -1.46 8.60
C ARG A 86 -8.25 -2.09 8.45
N GLU A 87 -7.98 -2.79 7.35
CA GLU A 87 -6.66 -3.38 7.12
C GLU A 87 -5.57 -2.32 6.92
N LEU A 88 -5.86 -1.22 6.22
CA LEU A 88 -4.94 -0.09 6.09
C LEU A 88 -4.63 0.54 7.46
N HIS A 89 -5.64 0.74 8.31
CA HIS A 89 -5.46 1.23 9.68
C HIS A 89 -4.58 0.29 10.51
N LYS A 90 -4.85 -1.02 10.48
CA LYS A 90 -3.99 -2.02 11.14
C LYS A 90 -2.56 -2.01 10.60
N ALA A 91 -2.37 -1.83 9.29
CA ALA A 91 -1.03 -1.72 8.70
C ALA A 91 -0.31 -0.46 9.17
N ARG A 92 -1.01 0.68 9.25
CA ARG A 92 -0.48 1.93 9.80
C ARG A 92 -0.10 1.78 11.28
N GLN A 93 -0.94 1.14 12.08
CA GLN A 93 -0.65 0.88 13.49
C GLN A 93 0.60 0.00 13.65
N ARG A 94 0.71 -1.08 12.88
CA ARG A 94 1.92 -1.92 12.84
C ARG A 94 3.19 -1.14 12.47
N ARG A 95 3.09 -0.08 11.65
CA ARG A 95 4.23 0.81 11.36
C ARG A 95 4.57 1.69 12.55
N LEU A 96 3.56 2.24 13.24
CA LEU A 96 3.75 3.08 14.42
C LEU A 96 4.36 2.29 15.59
N ASP A 97 3.85 1.09 15.86
CA ASP A 97 4.34 0.23 16.95
C ASP A 97 5.81 -0.18 16.73
N ARG A 98 6.22 -0.41 15.47
CA ARG A 98 7.62 -0.65 15.08
C ARG A 98 8.52 0.58 15.29
N THR A 99 7.97 1.79 15.19
CA THR A 99 8.70 3.03 15.46
C THR A 99 8.60 3.40 16.93
N THR A 100 9.05 2.53 17.82
CA THR A 100 9.25 2.90 19.22
C THR A 100 10.41 3.90 19.27
N ARG A 101 10.10 5.21 19.33
CA ARG A 101 11.11 6.25 19.56
C ARG A 101 11.68 6.06 20.95
N ILE A 102 12.83 5.41 21.04
CA ILE A 102 13.61 5.36 22.27
C ILE A 102 14.13 6.77 22.54
N GLY A 103 13.44 7.52 23.40
CA GLY A 103 14.00 8.73 23.98
C GLY A 103 15.20 8.35 24.84
N ARG A 104 16.41 8.42 24.30
CA ARG A 104 17.63 8.21 25.08
C ARG A 104 18.07 9.54 25.67
N THR A 105 17.96 9.67 26.99
CA THR A 105 18.68 10.70 27.75
C THR A 105 20.13 10.25 27.85
N VAL A 106 21.02 10.86 27.06
CA VAL A 106 22.46 10.64 27.19
C VAL A 106 22.98 11.59 28.24
N GLU A 107 23.47 11.07 29.37
CA GLU A 107 24.20 11.88 30.34
C GLU A 107 25.52 12.33 29.73
N LEU A 108 25.63 13.63 29.45
CA LEU A 108 26.83 14.21 28.86
C LEU A 108 27.84 14.55 29.96
N PRO A 109 29.15 14.29 29.75
CA PRO A 109 30.17 14.67 30.72
C PRO A 109 30.16 16.18 30.97
N THR A 110 30.02 16.58 32.23
CA THR A 110 30.00 17.99 32.66
C THR A 110 31.34 18.45 33.25
N LYS A 111 32.25 17.51 33.54
CA LYS A 111 33.55 17.74 34.19
C LYS A 111 34.70 17.24 33.32
N CYS A 112 35.83 17.93 33.40
CA CYS A 112 37.07 17.56 32.74
C CYS A 112 37.63 16.27 33.33
N ALA A 113 37.94 15.28 32.49
CA ALA A 113 38.47 13.99 32.94
C ALA A 113 39.85 14.07 33.64
N ARG A 114 40.59 15.16 33.47
CA ARG A 114 41.91 15.38 34.11
C ARG A 114 41.83 16.18 35.39
N CYS A 115 41.34 17.42 35.31
CA CYS A 115 41.39 18.38 36.42
C CYS A 115 40.04 18.58 37.13
N GLY A 116 38.99 17.87 36.72
CA GLY A 116 37.66 17.97 37.33
C GLY A 116 36.90 19.28 37.07
N SER A 117 37.52 20.26 36.40
CA SER A 117 36.91 21.56 36.10
C SER A 117 35.67 21.44 35.21
N LYS A 118 34.72 22.36 35.37
CA LYS A 118 33.48 22.39 34.58
C LYS A 118 33.78 22.65 33.10
N LEU A 119 33.23 21.82 32.22
CA LEU A 119 33.39 21.99 30.77
C LEU A 119 32.52 23.16 30.28
N ARG A 120 33.15 24.15 29.65
CA ARG A 120 32.46 25.22 28.93
C ARG A 120 32.04 24.65 27.57
N GLU A 121 30.74 24.62 27.31
CA GLU A 121 30.06 24.11 26.09
C GLU A 121 30.01 22.58 25.94
N VAL A 122 28.98 21.98 26.54
CA VAL A 122 28.58 20.60 26.28
C VAL A 122 27.53 20.63 25.17
N LYS A 123 27.94 20.41 23.92
CA LYS A 123 27.00 20.35 22.79
C LYS A 123 26.16 19.06 22.88
N PRO A 124 24.84 19.12 22.67
CA PRO A 124 23.96 17.95 22.74
C PRO A 124 24.15 16.99 21.57
N THR A 125 24.74 17.47 20.46
CA THR A 125 24.99 16.71 19.25
C THR A 125 26.49 16.67 18.93
N GLY A 126 26.97 15.54 18.40
CA GLY A 126 28.38 15.31 18.06
C GLY A 126 29.21 14.64 19.16
N ARG A 127 30.55 14.63 19.01
CA ARG A 127 31.47 14.01 19.98
C ARG A 127 31.57 14.90 21.24
N PRO A 128 31.17 14.42 22.43
CA PRO A 128 31.28 15.22 23.64
C PRO A 128 32.72 15.61 23.95
N ARG A 129 32.90 16.84 24.42
CA ARG A 129 34.19 17.33 24.89
C ARG A 129 34.52 16.66 26.23
N ILE A 130 35.70 16.05 26.34
CA ILE A 130 36.13 15.33 27.55
C ILE A 130 37.08 16.18 28.43
N TYR A 131 37.78 17.15 27.83
CA TYR A 131 38.79 17.97 28.49
C TYR A 131 38.48 19.46 28.38
N CYS A 132 38.71 20.21 29.45
CA CYS A 132 38.46 21.66 29.48
C CYS A 132 39.37 22.44 28.53
N SER A 133 40.57 21.96 28.21
CA SER A 133 41.52 22.64 27.32
C SER A 133 42.44 21.66 26.57
N PRO A 134 43.06 22.09 25.45
CA PRO A 134 44.11 21.33 24.78
C PRO A 134 45.29 20.98 25.70
N ALA A 135 45.65 21.86 26.64
CA ALA A 135 46.69 21.60 27.64
C ALA A 135 46.34 20.40 28.54
N CYS A 136 45.10 20.34 29.04
CA CYS A 136 44.63 19.19 29.81
C CYS A 136 44.57 17.90 28.96
N ARG A 137 44.29 18.00 27.67
CA ARG A 137 44.33 16.84 26.75
C ARG A 137 45.75 16.32 26.57
N LYS A 138 46.71 17.22 26.31
CA LYS A 138 48.12 16.87 26.10
C LYS A 138 48.73 16.29 27.37
N ALA A 139 48.50 16.95 28.50
CA ALA A 139 48.99 16.47 29.77
C ALA A 139 48.36 15.11 30.13
N ALA A 140 47.07 14.88 29.82
CA ALA A 140 46.43 13.57 30.09
C ALA A 140 46.99 12.46 29.19
N TYR A 141 47.47 12.82 28.01
CA TYR A 141 48.21 11.91 27.14
C TYR A 141 49.60 11.60 27.70
N GLU A 142 50.31 12.62 28.19
CA GLU A 142 51.63 12.47 28.81
C GLU A 142 51.58 11.61 30.10
N ASP A 143 50.59 11.81 30.97
CA ASP A 143 50.44 10.98 32.17
C ASP A 143 50.17 9.51 31.83
N ARG A 144 49.40 9.24 30.76
CA ARG A 144 49.20 7.86 30.25
C ARG A 144 50.50 7.29 29.69
N ARG A 145 51.25 8.08 28.92
CA ARG A 145 52.52 7.66 28.31
C ARG A 145 53.59 7.38 29.36
N ALA A 146 53.58 8.13 30.47
CA ALA A 146 54.52 7.99 31.57
C ALA A 146 54.08 6.98 32.65
N HIS A 147 52.97 6.27 32.44
CA HIS A 147 52.40 5.32 33.40
C HIS A 147 52.29 5.87 34.84
N ARG A 148 51.93 7.15 34.99
CA ARG A 148 51.75 7.75 36.33
C ARG A 148 50.48 7.20 37.00
N ASP A 149 50.52 6.98 38.31
CA ASP A 149 49.40 6.42 39.09
C ASP A 149 48.11 7.28 39.06
N GLY A 150 48.22 8.56 38.68
CA GLY A 150 47.10 9.47 38.45
C GLY A 150 46.64 9.58 36.99
N ALA A 151 47.15 8.75 36.08
CA ALA A 151 46.79 8.79 34.67
C ALA A 151 45.29 8.54 34.49
N VAL A 152 44.64 9.43 33.73
CA VAL A 152 43.22 9.29 33.37
C VAL A 152 43.01 7.93 32.71
N LYS A 153 42.45 6.98 33.48
CA LYS A 153 42.15 5.63 33.00
C LYS A 153 41.29 5.75 31.76
N VAL A 154 41.67 5.05 30.70
CA VAL A 154 40.78 4.86 29.56
C VAL A 154 39.59 4.10 30.11
N GLN A 155 38.46 4.79 30.29
CA GLN A 155 37.21 4.11 30.52
C GLN A 155 36.91 3.38 29.20
N VAL A 156 37.32 2.11 29.14
CA VAL A 156 36.78 1.17 28.19
C VAL A 156 35.33 1.01 28.62
N VAL A 157 34.49 1.94 28.16
CA VAL A 157 33.06 1.68 28.12
C VAL A 157 32.96 0.51 27.17
N GLU A 158 32.74 -0.69 27.71
CA GLU A 158 32.21 -1.81 26.95
C GLU A 158 30.88 -1.33 26.39
N ARG A 159 30.99 -0.66 25.24
CA ARG A 159 29.86 -0.30 24.44
C ARG A 159 29.44 -1.65 23.90
N ARG A 160 28.56 -2.34 24.64
CA ARG A 160 27.83 -3.50 24.12
C ARG A 160 26.87 -2.94 23.07
N VAL A 161 27.45 -2.60 21.92
CA VAL A 161 26.74 -2.24 20.70
C VAL A 161 26.29 -3.56 20.11
N THR A 162 25.30 -4.19 20.75
CA THR A 162 24.40 -5.06 20.00
C THR A 162 23.42 -4.14 19.28
N GLU A 163 23.93 -3.38 18.32
CA GLU A 163 23.10 -2.90 17.22
C GLU A 163 22.71 -4.18 16.45
N VAL A 164 21.61 -4.82 16.85
CA VAL A 164 20.87 -5.66 15.91
C VAL A 164 20.22 -4.68 14.95
N ARG A 165 21.01 -4.21 13.98
CA ARG A 165 20.48 -3.52 12.80
C ARG A 165 19.78 -4.58 11.98
N GLU A 166 18.47 -4.73 12.17
CA GLU A 166 17.64 -5.27 11.10
C GLU A 166 17.63 -4.25 9.96
N ARG A 167 18.69 -4.28 9.16
CA ARG A 167 18.67 -3.66 7.84
C ARG A 167 17.73 -4.55 7.02
N ARG A 168 16.45 -4.18 6.95
CA ARG A 168 15.62 -4.59 5.81
C ARG A 168 16.28 -4.00 4.58
N ILE A 169 17.17 -4.79 4.00
CA ILE A 169 17.51 -4.66 2.60
C ILE A 169 16.19 -5.04 1.93
N ASP A 170 15.47 -4.05 1.38
CA ASP A 170 14.50 -4.35 0.34
C ASP A 170 15.33 -5.02 -0.74
N VAL A 171 15.40 -6.35 -0.68
CA VAL A 171 16.00 -7.13 -1.74
C VAL A 171 15.21 -6.70 -2.96
N PRO A 172 15.84 -6.02 -3.94
CA PRO A 172 15.14 -5.65 -5.14
C PRO A 172 14.79 -6.97 -5.78
N HIS A 173 13.56 -7.44 -5.56
CA HIS A 173 13.14 -8.66 -6.22
C HIS A 173 13.20 -8.34 -7.72
N PRO A 174 13.80 -9.23 -8.52
CA PRO A 174 13.96 -9.02 -9.94
C PRO A 174 12.67 -8.48 -10.56
N ARG A 175 12.76 -7.46 -11.41
CA ARG A 175 11.57 -6.86 -12.06
C ARG A 175 10.73 -7.91 -12.79
N ILE A 176 11.37 -9.00 -13.25
CA ILE A 176 10.70 -10.14 -13.85
C ILE A 176 9.71 -10.82 -12.90
N ASP A 177 9.98 -10.85 -11.59
CA ASP A 177 9.08 -11.42 -10.60
C ASP A 177 7.86 -10.51 -10.38
N CYS A 178 8.03 -9.19 -10.50
CA CYS A 178 6.88 -8.26 -10.56
C CYS A 178 6.01 -8.55 -11.78
N ILE A 179 6.64 -8.73 -12.94
CA ILE A 179 5.94 -8.99 -14.20
C ILE A 179 5.19 -10.32 -14.11
N LYS A 180 5.84 -11.38 -13.62
CA LYS A 180 5.19 -12.69 -13.36
C LYS A 180 4.02 -12.55 -12.40
N SER A 181 4.15 -11.74 -11.35
CA SER A 181 3.06 -11.50 -10.40
C SER A 181 1.88 -10.78 -11.05
N VAL A 182 2.14 -9.80 -11.94
CA VAL A 182 1.09 -9.10 -12.71
C VAL A 182 0.43 -10.03 -13.72
N LEU A 183 1.20 -10.87 -14.42
CA LEU A 183 0.67 -11.82 -15.39
C LEU A 183 -0.09 -12.99 -14.74
N ALA A 184 0.16 -13.28 -13.46
CA ALA A 184 -0.57 -14.29 -12.70
C ALA A 184 -1.87 -13.76 -12.07
N ASP A 185 -2.13 -12.45 -12.15
CA ASP A 185 -3.30 -11.77 -11.60
C ASP A 185 -4.03 -11.04 -12.74
N ASP A 186 -5.12 -11.63 -13.23
CA ASP A 186 -5.88 -11.11 -14.37
C ASP A 186 -6.36 -9.67 -14.14
N ASP A 187 -6.76 -9.31 -12.92
CA ASP A 187 -7.16 -7.95 -12.57
C ASP A 187 -5.98 -6.98 -12.63
N ALA A 188 -4.81 -7.41 -12.17
CA ALA A 188 -3.60 -6.61 -12.25
C ALA A 188 -3.20 -6.37 -13.72
N MET A 189 -3.28 -7.40 -14.56
CA MET A 189 -3.02 -7.29 -15.99
C MET A 189 -4.00 -6.31 -16.67
N ILE A 190 -5.31 -6.45 -16.45
CA ILE A 190 -6.33 -5.55 -16.99
C ILE A 190 -6.09 -4.10 -16.53
N ARG A 191 -5.79 -3.89 -15.24
CA ARG A 191 -5.50 -2.55 -14.69
C ARG A 191 -4.28 -1.91 -15.32
N VAL A 192 -3.24 -2.68 -15.63
CA VAL A 192 -2.04 -2.19 -16.33
C VAL A 192 -2.41 -1.73 -17.73
N ILE A 193 -3.21 -2.50 -18.48
CA ILE A 193 -3.66 -2.15 -19.84
C ILE A 193 -4.49 -0.85 -19.81
N TRP A 194 -5.47 -0.74 -18.93
CA TRP A 194 -6.29 0.47 -18.79
C TRP A 194 -5.46 1.70 -18.41
N THR A 195 -4.53 1.53 -17.48
CA THR A 195 -3.64 2.63 -17.07
C THR A 195 -2.78 3.08 -18.25
N LEU A 196 -2.23 2.15 -19.03
CA LEU A 196 -1.48 2.47 -20.24
C LEU A 196 -2.35 3.21 -21.28
N ALA A 197 -3.59 2.77 -21.49
CA ALA A 197 -4.51 3.45 -22.40
C ALA A 197 -4.79 4.91 -21.98
N VAL A 198 -5.07 5.14 -20.69
CA VAL A 198 -5.26 6.50 -20.15
C VAL A 198 -3.99 7.34 -20.31
N LEU A 199 -2.82 6.76 -20.06
CA LEU A 199 -1.54 7.47 -20.20
C LEU A 199 -1.22 7.86 -21.65
N VAL A 200 -1.64 7.05 -22.63
CA VAL A 200 -1.47 7.36 -24.05
C VAL A 200 -2.49 8.40 -24.53
N GLN A 201 -3.70 8.39 -23.99
CA GLN A 201 -4.73 9.41 -24.27
C GLN A 201 -4.40 10.76 -23.64
N ASP A 202 -3.57 10.78 -22.60
CA ASP A 202 -3.12 12.00 -21.93
C ASP A 202 -2.03 12.74 -22.73
N HIS A 203 -2.48 13.68 -23.55
CA HIS A 203 -1.60 14.55 -24.38
C HIS A 203 -0.67 15.47 -23.57
N SER A 204 -0.79 15.53 -22.23
CA SER A 204 0.16 16.29 -21.42
C SER A 204 1.53 15.60 -21.31
N ARG A 205 1.59 14.29 -21.58
CA ARG A 205 2.79 13.47 -21.45
C ARG A 205 3.51 13.28 -22.78
N LYS A 206 4.53 14.11 -23.00
CA LYS A 206 5.38 14.08 -24.20
C LYS A 206 6.03 12.73 -24.51
N GLU A 207 6.20 11.85 -23.52
CA GLU A 207 6.78 10.51 -23.68
C GLU A 207 5.93 9.56 -24.55
N TYR A 208 4.63 9.83 -24.66
CA TYR A 208 3.68 9.07 -25.46
C TYR A 208 3.24 9.83 -26.72
N ASP A 209 3.96 10.88 -27.12
CA ASP A 209 3.72 11.53 -28.41
C ASP A 209 4.11 10.62 -29.58
N PRO A 210 3.41 10.68 -30.73
CA PRO A 210 3.72 9.85 -31.90
C PRO A 210 5.15 10.00 -32.44
N SER A 211 5.82 11.11 -32.16
CA SER A 211 7.22 11.36 -32.56
C SER A 211 8.23 10.65 -31.66
N GLN A 212 7.82 10.12 -30.51
CA GLN A 212 8.73 9.46 -29.57
C GLN A 212 8.96 8.00 -29.93
N PRO A 213 10.21 7.51 -29.80
CA PRO A 213 10.54 6.10 -30.04
C PRO A 213 9.84 5.15 -29.06
N LYS A 214 9.47 5.64 -27.87
CA LYS A 214 8.72 4.88 -26.87
C LYS A 214 7.30 4.57 -27.35
N PHE A 215 6.64 5.54 -27.99
CA PHE A 215 5.31 5.36 -28.57
C PHE A 215 5.34 4.34 -29.71
N GLU A 216 6.30 4.45 -30.63
CA GLU A 216 6.40 3.51 -31.75
C GLU A 216 6.66 2.07 -31.29
N ARG A 217 7.55 1.88 -30.30
CA ARG A 217 7.76 0.55 -29.70
C ARG A 217 6.48 0.00 -29.06
N LEU A 218 5.76 0.82 -28.30
CA LEU A 218 4.50 0.42 -27.70
C LEU A 218 3.48 0.01 -28.77
N ARG A 219 3.33 0.82 -29.83
CA ARG A 219 2.46 0.54 -30.97
C ARG A 219 2.81 -0.79 -31.65
N GLN A 220 4.09 -1.05 -31.89
CA GLN A 220 4.55 -2.30 -32.47
C GLN A 220 4.21 -3.51 -31.59
N HIS A 221 4.50 -3.43 -30.28
CA HIS A 221 4.21 -4.52 -29.34
C HIS A 221 2.70 -4.79 -29.19
N THR A 222 1.88 -3.74 -29.14
CA THR A 222 0.41 -3.88 -29.09
C THR A 222 -0.12 -4.53 -30.37
N LYS A 223 0.43 -4.17 -31.54
CA LYS A 223 0.05 -4.79 -32.82
C LYS A 223 0.39 -6.29 -32.83
N SER A 224 1.61 -6.66 -32.44
CA SER A 224 2.01 -8.07 -32.37
C SER A 224 1.17 -8.88 -31.37
N LEU A 225 0.79 -8.27 -30.24
CA LEU A 225 -0.12 -8.91 -29.28
C LEU A 225 -1.52 -9.15 -29.89
N TYR A 226 -2.07 -8.15 -30.57
CA TYR A 226 -3.37 -8.26 -31.24
C TYR A 226 -3.36 -9.36 -32.31
N GLU A 227 -2.35 -9.39 -33.18
CA GLU A 227 -2.20 -10.43 -34.21
C GLU A 227 -2.11 -11.84 -33.61
N ALA A 228 -1.43 -12.01 -32.48
CA ALA A 228 -1.34 -13.30 -31.79
C ALA A 228 -2.69 -13.74 -31.20
N LEU A 229 -3.50 -12.81 -30.68
CA LEU A 229 -4.85 -13.10 -30.18
C LEU A 229 -5.79 -13.51 -31.32
N GLU A 230 -5.79 -12.77 -32.42
CA GLU A 230 -6.59 -13.08 -33.62
C GLU A 230 -6.22 -14.44 -34.20
N HIS A 231 -4.92 -14.77 -34.28
CA HIS A 231 -4.46 -16.06 -34.76
C HIS A 231 -4.96 -17.21 -33.87
N ARG A 232 -5.00 -17.01 -32.55
CA ARG A 232 -5.53 -18.01 -31.61
C ARG A 232 -7.05 -18.19 -31.77
N MET A 233 -7.79 -17.11 -31.94
CA MET A 233 -9.24 -17.16 -32.19
C MET A 233 -9.58 -17.85 -33.52
N GLY A 234 -8.79 -17.64 -34.57
CA GLY A 234 -8.97 -18.31 -35.86
C GLY A 234 -8.65 -19.81 -35.83
N ASN A 235 -7.71 -20.23 -35.00
CA ASN A 235 -7.36 -21.65 -34.82
C ASN A 235 -8.38 -22.42 -33.98
N ASP A 236 -9.13 -21.77 -33.09
CA ASP A 236 -10.22 -22.39 -32.30
C ASP A 236 -11.52 -22.57 -33.12
N GLN A 237 -11.59 -22.04 -34.34
CA GLN A 237 -12.76 -22.09 -35.24
C GLN A 237 -12.59 -23.05 -36.44
N SER A 238 -11.44 -23.73 -36.57
CA SER A 238 -11.17 -24.77 -37.58
C SER A 238 -11.12 -26.16 -36.95
#